data_AF-A0A538PIW5-F1
#
_entry.id   AF-A0A538PIW5-F1
#
_cell.length_a   1.000
_cell.length_b   1.000
_cell.length_c   1.000
_cell.angle_alpha   90.00
_cell.angle_beta   90.00
_cell.angle_gamma   90.00
#
_symmetry.space_group_name_H-M   'P 1'
#
loop_
_entity.id
_entity.type
_entity.pdbx_description
1 polymer ?
#
loop_
_entity_poly.entity_id
_entity_poly.type
_entity_poly.pdbx_seq_one_letter_code
_entity_poly.pdbx_strand_id
1 'polypeptide(L)'
;MSVLVMSADATRRGDWAKFFEEQGMHAIRCAGPEATTCALEIKRSCPLHQEADLIFYDEESVTPRLEEQLELIALDTPIAYASTMSLGGGRQYPVTERVRSAARPSRPSR
;
A
#
# COMPACT_ATOMS: atom_id res chain seq x y z
N MET A 1 5.28 1.13 14.46
CA MET A 1 5.37 0.76 13.04
C MET A 1 3.99 0.87 12.44
N SER A 2 3.83 1.69 11.40
CA SER A 2 2.58 1.88 10.67
C SER A 2 2.64 1.13 9.33
N VAL A 3 1.50 0.55 8.94
CA VAL A 3 1.35 -0.11 7.64
C VAL A 3 0.16 0.46 6.91
N LEU A 4 0.37 0.93 5.68
CA LEU A 4 -0.70 1.31 4.77
C LEU A 4 -1.22 0.07 4.04
N VAL A 5 -2.49 -0.22 4.21
CA VAL A 5 -3.23 -1.23 3.45
C VAL A 5 -4.11 -0.52 2.43
N MET A 6 -3.81 -0.73 1.15
CA MET A 6 -4.57 -0.23 0.02
C MET A 6 -5.29 -1.39 -0.68
N SER A 7 -6.61 -1.31 -0.77
CA SER A 7 -7.45 -2.20 -1.59
C SER A 7 -8.77 -1.51 -1.85
N ALA A 8 -9.34 -1.65 -3.05
CA ALA A 8 -10.68 -1.22 -3.37
C ALA A 8 -11.74 -2.07 -2.64
N ASP A 9 -11.46 -3.35 -2.40
CA ASP A 9 -12.33 -4.26 -1.65
C ASP A 9 -12.32 -3.91 -0.14
N ALA A 10 -13.49 -3.54 0.38
CA ALA A 10 -13.65 -3.13 1.77
C ALA A 10 -13.43 -4.27 2.78
N THR A 11 -13.80 -5.50 2.41
CA THR A 11 -13.65 -6.69 3.24
C THR A 11 -12.16 -7.05 3.34
N ARG A 12 -11.49 -7.15 2.19
CA ARG A 12 -10.05 -7.45 2.11
C ARG A 12 -9.22 -6.42 2.87
N ARG A 13 -9.50 -5.12 2.64
CA ARG A 13 -8.86 -4.01 3.36
C ARG A 13 -9.06 -4.09 4.87
N GLY A 14 -10.24 -4.51 5.32
CA GLY A 14 -10.54 -4.71 6.74
C GLY A 14 -9.79 -5.89 7.35
N ASP A 15 -9.76 -7.03 6.65
CA ASP A 15 -9.12 -8.24 7.12
C ASP A 15 -7.60 -8.12 7.18
N TRP A 16 -6.99 -7.52 6.15
CA TRP A 16 -5.55 -7.27 6.12
C TRP A 16 -5.11 -6.27 7.20
N ALA A 17 -5.90 -5.22 7.43
CA ALA A 17 -5.63 -4.29 8.53
C ALA A 17 -5.61 -5.02 9.88
N LYS A 18 -6.63 -5.85 10.16
CA LYS A 18 -6.67 -6.67 11.38
C LYS A 18 -5.49 -7.64 11.49
N PHE A 19 -5.08 -8.25 10.38
CA PHE A 19 -3.91 -9.14 10.35
C PHE A 19 -2.63 -8.44 10.81
N PHE A 20 -2.39 -7.20 10.39
CA PHE A 20 -1.23 -6.44 10.84
C PHE A 20 -1.39 -5.88 12.26
N GLU A 21 -2.60 -5.47 12.64
CA GLU A 21 -2.92 -5.02 14.01
C GLU A 21 -2.67 -6.12 15.04
N GLU A 22 -3.01 -7.38 14.73
CA GLU A 22 -2.71 -8.54 15.57
C GLU A 22 -1.22 -8.83 15.74
N GLN A 23 -0.39 -8.33 14.83
CA GLN A 23 1.07 -8.37 14.93
C GLN A 23 1.66 -7.14 15.63
N GLY A 24 0.81 -6.27 16.18
CA GLY A 24 1.21 -5.08 16.92
C GLY A 24 1.53 -3.86 16.05
N MET A 25 1.13 -3.85 14.77
CA MET A 25 1.31 -2.72 13.88
C MET A 25 0.10 -1.79 13.88
N HIS A 26 0.29 -0.51 13.55
CA HIS A 26 -0.81 0.42 13.33
C HIS A 26 -1.25 0.40 11.86
N ALA A 27 -2.44 -0.13 11.57
CA ALA A 27 -2.93 -0.24 10.20
C ALA A 27 -3.67 1.02 9.74
N ILE A 28 -3.12 1.68 8.73
CA ILE A 28 -3.74 2.76 7.96
C ILE A 28 -4.48 2.12 6.77
N ARG A 29 -5.70 2.56 6.47
CA ARG A 29 -6.55 1.95 5.42
C ARG A 29 -6.86 2.96 4.34
N CYS A 30 -6.64 2.59 3.07
CA CYS A 30 -6.97 3.41 1.90
C CYS A 30 -7.72 2.59 0.85
N ALA A 31 -8.75 3.17 0.24
CA ALA A 31 -9.49 2.52 -0.85
C ALA A 31 -8.92 2.83 -2.25
N GLY A 32 -7.82 3.59 -2.31
CA GLY A 32 -7.23 4.05 -3.57
C GLY A 32 -7.76 5.40 -4.03
N PRO A 33 -7.15 5.97 -5.09
CA PRO A 33 -7.45 7.32 -5.58
C PRO A 33 -8.82 7.45 -6.25
N GLU A 34 -9.46 6.35 -6.66
CA GLU A 34 -10.82 6.40 -7.24
C GLU A 34 -11.91 6.54 -6.16
N ALA A 35 -11.65 6.04 -4.95
CA ALA A 35 -12.59 6.06 -3.83
C ALA A 35 -12.22 7.08 -2.74
N THR A 36 -10.98 7.58 -2.72
CA THR A 36 -10.50 8.55 -1.74
C THR A 36 -9.91 9.77 -2.44
N THR A 37 -10.09 10.96 -1.86
CA THR A 37 -9.42 12.19 -2.31
C THR A 37 -7.90 12.18 -2.06
N CYS A 38 -7.34 11.06 -1.56
CA CYS A 38 -5.91 10.75 -1.68
C CYS A 38 -5.59 10.40 -3.14
N ALA A 39 -6.00 11.29 -4.05
CA ALA A 39 -5.45 11.34 -5.37
C ALA A 39 -3.95 11.50 -5.16
N LEU A 40 -3.21 10.55 -5.70
CA LEU A 40 -1.88 10.79 -6.24
C LEU A 40 -2.05 11.90 -7.30
N GLU A 41 -2.35 13.13 -6.85
CA GLU A 41 -2.32 14.32 -7.68
C GLU A 41 -0.88 14.39 -8.13
N ILE A 42 -0.66 14.11 -9.40
CA ILE A 42 0.62 14.18 -10.08
C ILE A 42 1.28 15.51 -9.64
N LYS A 43 2.28 15.44 -8.74
CA LYS A 43 3.03 16.52 -8.04
C LYS A 43 2.80 16.71 -6.52
N ARG A 44 1.89 15.98 -5.86
CA ARG A 44 1.74 16.00 -4.39
C ARG A 44 1.89 14.59 -3.83
N SER A 45 2.75 14.46 -2.82
CA SER A 45 2.90 13.23 -2.05
C SER A 45 1.58 12.87 -1.39
N CYS A 46 1.17 11.60 -1.47
CA CYS A 46 0.04 11.10 -0.69
C CYS A 46 0.45 11.07 0.80
N PRO A 47 -0.23 11.79 1.70
CA PRO A 47 0.13 11.82 3.13
C PRO A 47 0.18 10.42 3.75
N LEU A 48 -0.72 9.53 3.32
CA LEU A 48 -0.76 8.15 3.82
C LEU A 48 0.49 7.34 3.45
N HIS A 49 1.14 7.65 2.32
CA HIS A 49 2.42 7.04 1.98
C HIS A 49 3.56 7.57 2.86
N GLN A 50 3.49 8.83 3.29
CA GLN A 50 4.51 9.45 4.14
C GLN A 50 4.40 9.01 5.61
N GLU A 51 3.18 8.73 6.07
CA GLU A 51 2.91 8.26 7.43
C GLU A 51 3.19 6.76 7.61
N ALA A 52 3.36 6.01 6.53
CA ALA A 52 3.51 4.57 6.55
C ALA A 52 4.98 4.12 6.52
N ASP A 53 5.35 3.24 7.45
CA ASP A 53 6.65 2.56 7.44
C ASP A 53 6.68 1.40 6.43
N LEU A 54 5.51 0.82 6.11
CA LEU A 54 5.31 -0.25 5.15
C LEU A 54 4.05 0.01 4.32
N ILE A 55 4.07 -0.33 3.03
CA ILE A 55 2.92 -0.16 2.14
C ILE A 55 2.58 -1.50 1.50
N PHE A 56 1.32 -1.92 1.65
CA PHE A 56 0.74 -3.09 1.02
C PHE A 56 -0.39 -2.69 0.08
N TYR A 57 -0.19 -2.95 -1.21
CA TYR A 57 -1.19 -2.77 -2.25
C TYR A 57 -1.77 -4.12 -2.61
N ASP A 58 -3.09 -4.22 -2.57
CA ASP A 58 -3.81 -5.33 -3.15
C ASP A 58 -3.69 -5.30 -4.67
N GLU A 59 -3.00 -6.29 -5.24
CA GLU A 59 -2.68 -6.36 -6.67
C GLU A 59 -3.93 -6.30 -7.55
N GLU A 60 -5.05 -6.89 -7.10
CA GLU A 60 -6.32 -6.84 -7.84
C GLU A 60 -6.94 -5.43 -7.86
N SER A 61 -6.54 -4.56 -6.94
CA SER A 61 -6.97 -3.17 -6.86
C SER A 61 -6.04 -2.21 -7.61
N VAL A 62 -4.94 -2.71 -8.17
CA VAL A 62 -4.00 -1.90 -8.94
C VAL A 62 -4.45 -1.80 -10.39
N THR A 63 -4.96 -0.62 -10.75
CA THR A 63 -5.28 -0.33 -12.16
C THR A 63 -4.02 0.12 -12.91
N PRO A 64 -3.95 -0.07 -14.25
CA PRO A 64 -2.81 0.40 -15.04
C PRO A 64 -2.53 1.91 -14.86
N ARG A 65 -3.60 2.71 -14.76
CA ARG A 65 -3.48 4.16 -14.51
C ARG A 65 -2.84 4.47 -13.16
N LEU A 66 -3.21 3.71 -12.12
CA LEU A 66 -2.60 3.86 -10.80
C LEU A 66 -1.14 3.43 -10.82
N GLU A 67 -0.81 2.34 -11.52
CA GLU A 67 0.58 1.89 -11.68
C GLU A 67 1.44 2.96 -12.36
N GLU A 68 0.98 3.54 -13.48
CA GLU A 68 1.65 4.67 -14.14
C GLU A 68 1.84 5.87 -13.18
N GLN A 69 0.82 6.22 -12.40
CA GLN A 69 0.93 7.30 -11.41
C GLN A 69 1.97 7.00 -10.34
N LEU A 70 2.03 5.76 -9.86
CA LEU A 70 3.01 5.33 -8.87
C LEU A 70 4.41 5.40 -9.45
N GLU A 71 4.64 4.97 -10.69
CA GLU A 71 5.95 5.03 -11.36
C GLU A 71 6.50 6.45 -11.46
N LEU A 72 5.61 7.44 -11.68
CA LEU A 72 5.97 8.84 -11.78
C LEU A 72 6.28 9.51 -10.43
N ILE A 73 6.00 8.84 -9.31
CA ILE A 73 6.22 9.36 -7.96
C ILE A 73 7.45 8.70 -7.33
N ALA A 74 8.36 9.52 -6.81
CA ALA A 74 9.42 9.05 -5.94
C ALA A 74 8.84 8.74 -4.56
N LEU A 75 8.92 7.47 -4.15
CA LEU A 75 8.48 6.99 -2.84
C LEU A 75 9.70 6.54 -2.04
N ASP A 76 9.79 7.03 -0.82
CA ASP A 76 10.86 6.65 0.12
C ASP A 76 10.55 5.33 0.86
N THR A 77 9.29 4.88 0.80
CA THR A 77 8.82 3.63 1.39
C THR A 77 8.55 2.60 0.29
N PRO A 78 9.04 1.35 0.42
CA PRO A 78 8.77 0.29 -0.56
C PRO A 78 7.28 -0.08 -0.60
N ILE A 79 6.81 -0.46 -1.78
CA ILE A 79 5.45 -1.00 -1.98
C ILE A 79 5.53 -2.51 -2.17
N ALA A 80 4.88 -3.26 -1.29
CA ALA A 80 4.57 -4.67 -1.49
C ALA A 80 3.22 -4.78 -2.22
N TYR A 81 3.24 -5.33 -3.43
CA TYR A 81 2.04 -5.72 -4.13
C TYR A 81 1.70 -7.15 -3.69
N ALA A 82 0.51 -7.33 -3.16
CA ALA A 82 0.11 -8.54 -2.49
C ALA A 82 -1.17 -9.10 -3.10
N SER A 83 -1.23 -10.43 -3.18
CA SER A 83 -2.46 -11.17 -3.44
C SER A 83 -3.13 -11.54 -2.11
N THR A 84 -4.36 -12.06 -2.19
CA THR A 84 -5.07 -12.60 -1.03
C THR A 84 -4.86 -14.09 -0.91
N MET A 85 -4.44 -14.52 0.28
CA MET A 85 -4.63 -15.91 0.71
C MET A 85 -5.74 -15.99 1.73
N SER A 86 -6.55 -17.04 1.64
CA SER A 86 -7.61 -17.35 2.61
C SER A 86 -7.23 -18.64 3.34
N LEU A 87 -7.18 -18.59 4.67
CA LEU A 87 -7.10 -19.79 5.51
C LEU A 87 -8.53 -20.18 5.93
N GLY A 88 -8.71 -21.45 6.31
CA GLY A 88 -10.00 -21.94 6.81
C GLY A 88 -10.57 -21.00 7.87
N GLY A 89 -11.88 -20.69 7.77
CA GLY A 89 -12.55 -19.69 8.61
C GLY A 89 -12.88 -18.37 7.91
N GLY A 90 -12.56 -18.23 6.62
CA GLY A 90 -13.02 -17.12 5.77
C GLY A 90 -12.23 -15.83 5.93
N ARG A 91 -11.12 -15.85 6.69
CA ARG A 91 -10.30 -14.68 6.96
C ARG A 91 -9.19 -14.54 5.92
N GLN A 92 -9.06 -13.33 5.38
CA GLN A 92 -8.09 -13.00 4.32
C GLN A 92 -6.82 -12.38 4.89
N TYR A 93 -5.67 -12.67 4.27
CA TYR A 93 -4.39 -12.07 4.63
C TYR A 93 -3.51 -11.85 3.40
N PRO A 94 -2.62 -10.83 3.45
CA PRO A 94 -1.79 -10.46 2.32
C PRO A 94 -0.64 -11.45 2.13
N VAL A 95 -0.37 -11.81 0.88
CA VAL A 95 0.83 -12.53 0.46
C VAL A 95 1.56 -11.68 -0.57
N THR A 96 2.79 -11.27 -0.26
CA THR A 96 3.58 -10.44 -1.16
C THR A 96 3.96 -11.21 -2.42
N GLU A 97 3.54 -10.71 -3.58
CA GLU A 97 3.85 -11.26 -4.90
C GLU A 97 5.10 -10.59 -5.48
N ARG A 98 5.14 -9.26 -5.40
CA ARG A 98 6.25 -8.43 -5.89
C ARG A 98 6.47 -7.22 -4.99
N VAL A 99 7.70 -6.73 -4.98
CA VAL A 99 8.09 -5.54 -4.21
C VAL A 99 8.67 -4.51 -5.15
N ARG A 100 8.12 -3.30 -5.14
CA ARG A 100 8.79 -2.12 -5.69
C ARG A 100 9.64 -1.49 -4.60
N SER A 101 10.95 -1.49 -4.84
CA SER A 101 11.91 -0.84 -3.96
C SER A 101 11.64 0.65 -3.83
N ALA A 102 11.91 1.21 -2.65
CA ALA A 102 11.99 2.64 -2.47
C ALA A 102 12.99 3.27 -3.45
N ALA A 103 12.68 4.48 -3.91
CA ALA A 103 13.66 5.27 -4.64
C ALA A 103 14.85 5.51 -3.71
N ARG A 104 16.05 5.06 -4.10
CA ARG A 104 17.26 5.40 -3.33
C ARG A 104 17.39 6.92 -3.31
N PRO A 105 17.47 7.59 -2.15
CA PRO A 105 17.88 8.98 -2.15
C PRO A 105 19.26 9.04 -2.79
N SER A 106 19.39 9.79 -3.87
CA SER A 106 20.69 10.13 -4.45
C SER A 106 21.48 10.85 -3.36
N ARG A 107 22.44 10.14 -2.78
CA ARG A 107 23.33 10.67 -1.76
C ARG A 107 24.03 11.89 -2.37
N PRO A 108 23.92 13.11 -1.81
CA PRO A 108 24.66 14.24 -2.35
C PRO A 108 26.15 13.92 -2.18
N SER A 109 26.88 13.88 -3.29
CA SER A 109 28.34 13.89 -3.29
C SER A 109 28.79 15.17 -2.58
N ARG A 110 29.36 15.01 -1.39
CA ARG A 110 30.18 16.06 -0.76
C ARG A 110 31.56 16.08 -1.39
#